data_AF-R7TSH4-F1
#
_entry.id   AF-R7TSH4-F1
#
_cell.length_a   1.000
_cell.length_b   1.000
_cell.length_c   1.000
_cell.angle_alpha   90.00
_cell.angle_beta   90.00
_cell.angle_gamma   90.00
#
_symmetry.space_group_name_H-M   'P 1'
#
loop_
_entity.id
_entity.type
_entity.pdbx_description
1 polymer ?
#
loop_
_entity_poly.entity_id
_entity_poly.type
_entity_poly.pdbx_seq_one_letter_code
_entity_poly.pdbx_strand_id
1 'polypeptide(L)'
;MTEERVKKLKVRRSKANTRERNRMHGLNEALEVLREYVPCYSKTQKLSKIETLRLARNYISSLAGILKNGVKPDTITFAKTLTDGLSQNTMNLVAGSLQLNPRTLMP
;
A
#
# COMPACT_ATOMS: atom_id res chain seq x y z
N MET A 1 -36.08 -15.82 -26.35
CA MET A 1 -35.53 -16.32 -25.06
C MET A 1 -36.66 -16.26 -24.04
N THR A 2 -36.95 -17.30 -23.25
CA THR A 2 -38.11 -17.26 -22.33
C THR A 2 -37.84 -16.34 -21.13
N GLU A 3 -38.88 -15.65 -20.64
CA GLU A 3 -38.80 -14.74 -19.47
C GLU A 3 -38.18 -15.41 -18.24
N GLU A 4 -38.50 -16.68 -18.00
CA GLU A 4 -37.91 -17.46 -16.91
C GLU A 4 -36.39 -17.65 -17.06
N ARG A 5 -35.90 -17.86 -18.28
CA ARG A 5 -34.45 -17.97 -18.54
C ARG A 5 -33.76 -16.65 -18.28
N VAL A 6 -34.36 -15.53 -18.69
CA VAL A 6 -33.84 -14.18 -18.42
C VAL A 6 -33.78 -13.91 -16.91
N LYS A 7 -34.84 -14.24 -16.16
CA LYS A 7 -34.87 -14.09 -14.68
C LYS A 7 -33.79 -14.93 -13.99
N LYS A 8 -33.63 -16.20 -14.38
CA LYS A 8 -32.58 -17.09 -13.85
C LYS A 8 -31.17 -16.54 -14.11
N LEU A 9 -30.91 -15.99 -15.31
CA LEU A 9 -29.62 -15.36 -15.64
C LEU A 9 -29.35 -14.11 -14.80
N LYS A 10 -30.36 -13.23 -14.62
CA LYS A 10 -30.23 -12.03 -13.76
C LYS A 10 -29.87 -12.41 -12.32
N VAL A 11 -30.52 -13.44 -11.75
CA VAL A 11 -30.22 -13.93 -10.40
C VAL A 11 -28.79 -14.49 -10.30
N ARG A 12 -28.35 -15.29 -11.27
CA ARG A 12 -26.97 -15.81 -11.30
C ARG A 12 -25.93 -14.68 -11.35
N ARG A 13 -26.16 -13.68 -12.20
CA ARG A 13 -25.28 -12.50 -12.31
C ARG A 13 -25.25 -11.71 -11.00
N SER A 14 -26.40 -11.46 -10.39
CA SER A 14 -26.49 -10.78 -9.09
C SER A 14 -25.69 -11.53 -8.02
N LYS A 15 -25.86 -12.85 -7.89
CA LYS A 15 -25.10 -13.68 -6.95
C LYS A 15 -23.59 -13.62 -7.21
N ALA A 16 -23.16 -13.62 -8.47
CA ALA A 16 -21.74 -13.49 -8.84
C ALA A 16 -21.18 -12.12 -8.44
N ASN A 17 -21.91 -11.04 -8.71
CA ASN A 17 -21.50 -9.69 -8.35
C ASN A 17 -21.36 -9.52 -6.82
N THR A 18 -22.29 -10.09 -6.05
CA THR A 18 -22.20 -10.07 -4.57
C THR A 18 -20.95 -10.80 -4.08
N ARG A 19 -20.64 -11.98 -4.65
CA ARG A 19 -19.42 -12.72 -4.29
C ARG A 19 -18.15 -11.93 -4.58
N GLU A 20 -18.07 -11.32 -5.76
CA GLU A 20 -16.88 -10.54 -6.13
C GLU A 20 -16.74 -9.28 -5.26
N ARG A 21 -17.86 -8.64 -4.91
CA ARG A 21 -17.85 -7.52 -3.98
C ARG A 21 -17.31 -7.93 -2.60
N ASN A 22 -17.77 -9.06 -2.06
CA ASN A 22 -17.29 -9.58 -0.78
C ASN A 22 -15.79 -9.93 -0.83
N ARG A 23 -15.34 -10.54 -1.94
CA ARG A 23 -13.91 -10.82 -2.16
C ARG A 23 -13.09 -9.54 -2.17
N MET A 24 -13.57 -8.49 -2.84
CA MET A 24 -12.92 -7.19 -2.89
C MET A 24 -12.94 -6.46 -1.54
N HIS A 25 -13.99 -6.63 -0.73
CA HIS A 25 -14.01 -6.11 0.64
C HIS A 25 -12.90 -6.74 1.48
N GLY A 26 -12.76 -8.07 1.47
CA GLY A 26 -11.67 -8.74 2.19
C GLY A 26 -10.27 -8.32 1.71
N LEU A 27 -10.09 -8.12 0.40
CA LEU A 27 -8.82 -7.60 -0.13
C LEU A 27 -8.53 -6.17 0.35
N ASN A 28 -9.55 -5.30 0.37
CA ASN A 28 -9.39 -3.94 0.85
C ASN A 28 -9.10 -3.91 2.35
N GLU A 29 -9.75 -4.75 3.15
CA GLU A 29 -9.47 -4.89 4.60
C GLU A 29 -8.01 -5.32 4.83
N ALA A 30 -7.52 -6.32 4.10
CA ALA A 30 -6.12 -6.74 4.19
C ALA A 30 -5.14 -5.61 3.79
N LEU A 31 -5.50 -4.78 2.82
CA LEU A 31 -4.71 -3.62 2.44
C LEU A 31 -4.72 -2.54 3.54
N GLU A 32 -5.84 -2.32 4.24
CA GLU A 32 -5.88 -1.41 5.39
C GLU A 32 -4.98 -1.91 6.52
N VAL A 33 -5.01 -3.21 6.82
CA VAL A 33 -4.09 -3.82 7.79
C VAL A 33 -2.64 -3.59 7.35
N LEU A 34 -2.30 -3.82 6.08
CA LEU A 34 -0.94 -3.55 5.59
C LEU A 34 -0.52 -2.09 5.80
N ARG A 35 -1.44 -1.12 5.64
CA ARG A 35 -1.13 0.30 5.87
C ARG A 35 -0.69 0.58 7.29
N GLU A 36 -1.21 -0.15 8.28
CA GLU A 36 -0.84 0.04 9.69
C GLU A 36 0.61 -0.40 9.98
N TYR A 37 1.16 -1.30 9.16
CA TYR A 37 2.52 -1.83 9.33
C TYR A 37 3.58 -1.16 8.45
N VAL A 38 3.19 -0.38 7.44
CA VAL A 38 4.16 0.41 6.67
C VAL A 38 4.54 1.70 7.41
N PRO A 39 5.76 2.23 7.21
CA PRO A 39 6.16 3.49 7.81
C PRO A 39 5.20 4.63 7.42
N CYS A 40 5.07 5.63 8.30
CA CYS A 40 4.29 6.84 8.02
C CYS A 40 2.77 6.58 7.85
N TYR A 41 2.24 5.55 8.52
CA TYR A 41 0.80 5.33 8.62
C TYR A 41 0.10 6.59 9.15
N SER A 42 -0.97 7.00 8.46
CA SER A 42 -1.84 8.08 8.90
C SER A 42 -3.30 7.65 8.83
N LYS A 43 -4.01 7.85 9.94
CA LYS A 43 -5.46 7.59 10.03
C LYS A 43 -6.28 8.54 9.14
N THR A 44 -5.79 9.77 8.95
CA THR A 44 -6.49 10.82 8.19
C THR A 44 -6.08 10.84 6.72
N GLN A 45 -4.86 10.42 6.40
CA GLN A 45 -4.34 10.42 5.03
C GLN A 45 -3.82 9.03 4.63
N LYS A 46 -4.69 8.25 4.00
CA LYS A 46 -4.33 6.91 3.50
C LYS A 46 -3.52 7.00 2.22
N LEU A 47 -2.43 6.25 2.14
CA LEU A 47 -1.70 6.04 0.89
C LEU A 47 -2.58 5.33 -0.15
N SER A 48 -2.35 5.62 -1.43
CA SER A 48 -3.02 4.89 -2.51
C SER A 48 -2.62 3.40 -2.49
N LYS A 49 -3.36 2.55 -3.21
CA LYS A 49 -3.07 1.09 -3.24
C LYS A 49 -1.64 0.82 -3.73
N ILE A 50 -1.23 1.50 -4.80
CA ILE A 50 0.11 1.32 -5.39
C ILE A 50 1.21 1.86 -4.48
N GLU A 51 1.01 3.03 -3.86
CA GLU A 51 2.00 3.62 -2.94
C GLU A 51 2.17 2.74 -1.69
N THR A 52 1.08 2.19 -1.16
CA THR A 52 1.12 1.24 -0.02
C THR A 52 1.97 0.01 -0.36
N LEU A 53 1.75 -0.60 -1.54
CA LEU A 53 2.48 -1.79 -1.97
C LEU A 53 3.97 -1.50 -2.24
N ARG A 54 4.28 -0.37 -2.88
CA ARG A 54 5.67 0.05 -3.13
C ARG A 54 6.41 0.31 -1.82
N LEU A 55 5.80 1.07 -0.91
CA LEU A 55 6.39 1.36 0.39
C LEU A 55 6.60 0.09 1.22
N ALA A 56 5.64 -0.84 1.21
CA ALA A 56 5.77 -2.13 1.88
C ALA A 56 6.95 -2.95 1.33
N ARG A 57 7.07 -3.07 0.00
CA ARG A 57 8.20 -3.75 -0.65
C ARG A 57 9.53 -3.14 -0.25
N ASN A 58 9.63 -1.81 -0.31
CA ASN A 58 10.86 -1.09 0.00
C ASN A 58 11.24 -1.26 1.47
N TYR A 59 10.25 -1.22 2.37
CA TYR A 59 10.47 -1.41 3.80
C TYR A 59 10.97 -2.83 4.11
N ILE A 60 10.34 -3.86 3.53
CA ILE A 60 10.81 -5.26 3.67
C ILE A 60 12.25 -5.39 3.18
N SER A 61 12.58 -4.83 2.01
CA SER A 61 13.94 -4.86 1.46
C SER A 61 14.96 -4.22 2.40
N SER A 62 14.62 -3.04 2.95
CA SER A 62 15.49 -2.34 3.89
C SER A 62 15.71 -3.13 5.17
N LEU A 63 14.64 -3.66 5.79
CA LEU A 63 14.72 -4.49 6.99
C LEU A 63 15.52 -5.78 6.74
N ALA A 64 15.32 -6.43 5.60
CA ALA A 64 16.08 -7.62 5.21
C ALA A 64 17.58 -7.31 5.05
N GLY A 65 17.93 -6.15 4.49
CA GLY A 65 19.32 -5.67 4.42
C GLY A 65 19.94 -5.46 5.80
N ILE A 66 19.19 -4.87 6.74
CA ILE A 66 19.64 -4.68 8.13
C ILE A 66 19.92 -6.03 8.79
N LEU A 67 19.01 -6.99 8.67
CA LEU A 67 19.19 -8.33 9.24
C LEU A 67 20.37 -9.08 8.63
N LYS A 68 20.58 -8.95 7.31
CA LYS A 68 21.67 -9.63 6.61
C LYS A 68 23.05 -9.07 6.93
N ASN A 69 23.17 -7.74 7.01
CA ASN A 69 24.46 -7.07 7.15
C ASN A 69 24.80 -6.75 8.61
N GLY A 70 23.81 -6.79 9.52
CA GLY A 70 23.97 -6.37 10.92
C GLY A 70 24.17 -4.86 11.10
N VAL A 71 24.05 -4.09 10.03
CA VAL A 71 24.28 -2.64 10.02
C VAL A 71 22.96 -1.92 9.73
N LYS A 72 22.58 -1.03 10.64
CA LYS A 72 21.46 -0.12 10.42
C LYS A 72 21.91 1.03 9.51
N PRO A 73 21.22 1.30 8.39
CA PRO A 73 21.51 2.47 7.55
C PRO A 73 21.26 3.76 8.33
N ASP A 74 21.99 4.82 8.00
CA ASP A 74 21.66 6.16 8.48
C ASP A 74 20.26 6.59 8.01
N THR A 75 19.68 7.58 8.68
CA THR A 75 18.31 8.02 8.44
C THR A 75 18.06 8.44 6.99
N ILE A 76 19.05 9.05 6.33
CA ILE A 76 18.91 9.51 4.93
C ILE A 76 18.92 8.32 3.98
N THR A 77 19.87 7.40 4.14
CA THR A 77 19.94 6.17 3.33
C THR A 77 18.67 5.31 3.49
N PHE A 78 18.17 5.21 4.73
CA PHE A 78 16.91 4.53 5.02
C PHE A 78 15.73 5.21 4.32
N ALA A 79 15.61 6.53 4.45
CA ALA A 79 14.55 7.31 3.82
C ALA A 79 14.58 7.18 2.28
N LYS A 80 15.75 7.31 1.65
CA LYS A 80 15.93 7.12 0.20
C LYS A 80 15.46 5.75 -0.27
N THR A 81 15.79 4.71 0.48
CA THR A 81 15.33 3.34 0.20
C THR A 81 13.81 3.24 0.29
N LEU A 82 13.19 3.82 1.33
CA LEU A 82 11.74 3.82 1.48
C LEU A 82 11.04 4.57 0.34
N THR A 83 11.56 5.73 -0.06
CA THR A 83 10.92 6.63 -1.03
C THR A 83 11.13 6.25 -2.49
N ASP A 84 11.92 5.22 -2.78
CA ASP A 84 12.18 4.77 -4.15
C ASP A 84 10.89 4.44 -4.92
N GLY A 85 10.68 5.15 -6.03
CA GLY A 85 9.50 5.00 -6.89
C GLY A 85 8.17 5.47 -6.29
N LEU A 86 8.20 6.22 -5.18
CA LEU A 86 7.00 6.84 -4.59
C LEU A 86 6.72 8.22 -5.21
N SER A 87 5.47 8.66 -5.09
CA SER A 87 5.08 10.02 -5.49
C SER A 87 5.70 11.08 -4.59
N GLN A 88 5.90 12.29 -5.11
CA GLN A 88 6.45 13.41 -4.33
C GLN A 88 5.70 13.65 -3.01
N ASN A 89 4.37 13.57 -3.04
CA ASN A 89 3.54 13.75 -1.86
C ASN A 89 3.85 12.70 -0.79
N THR A 90 3.98 11.43 -1.19
CA THR A 90 4.35 10.36 -0.27
C THR A 90 5.78 10.52 0.23
N MET A 91 6.72 10.94 -0.62
CA MET A 91 8.09 11.22 -0.19
C MET A 91 8.16 12.31 0.87
N ASN A 92 7.37 13.37 0.73
CA ASN A 92 7.28 14.45 1.71
C ASN A 92 6.72 13.94 3.05
N LEU A 93 5.74 13.03 3.04
CA LEU A 93 5.22 12.40 4.27
C LEU A 93 6.29 11.58 4.98
N VAL A 94 7.10 10.82 4.23
CA VAL A 94 8.21 10.03 4.79
C VAL A 94 9.28 10.95 5.37
N ALA A 95 9.68 11.99 4.63
CA ALA A 95 10.62 12.99 5.12
C ALA A 95 10.14 13.65 6.41
N GLY A 96 8.87 14.08 6.47
CA GLY A 96 8.28 14.68 7.66
C GLY A 96 8.25 13.73 8.86
N SER A 97 7.91 12.46 8.64
CA SER A 97 7.87 11.43 9.69
C SER A 97 9.26 11.12 10.26
N LEU A 98 10.32 11.29 9.45
CA LEU A 98 11.71 11.10 9.85
C LEU A 98 12.44 12.41 10.22
N GLN A 99 11.70 13.53 10.30
CA GLN A 99 12.25 14.87 10.59
C GLN A 99 13.38 15.30 9.63
N LEU A 100 13.28 14.86 8.37
CA LEU A 100 14.22 15.20 7.31
C LEU A 100 13.70 16.37 6.47
N ASN A 101 14.62 17.13 5.88
CA ASN A 101 14.28 18.09 4.83
C ASN A 101 13.94 17.32 3.54
N PRO A 102 12.74 17.45 2.94
CA PRO A 102 12.36 16.69 1.75
C PRO A 102 13.32 16.82 0.57
N ARG A 103 14.07 17.94 0.47
CA ARG A 103 15.09 18.15 -0.56
C ARG A 103 16.23 17.15 -0.50
N THR A 104 16.49 16.52 0.65
CA THR A 104 17.55 15.51 0.77
C THR A 104 17.18 14.16 0.13
N LEU A 105 15.90 13.98 -0.21
CA LEU A 105 15.37 12.76 -0.84
C LEU A 105 15.11 12.94 -2.35
N MET A 106 15.26 14.16 -2.86
CA MET A 106 15.21 14.44 -4.30
C MET A 106 16.50 13.94 -4.97
N PRO A 107 16.44 13.48 -6.24
CA PRO A 107 17.62 13.23 -7.07
C PRO A 107 18.50 14.47 -7.23
#